data_AF-A0AAD9NB58-F1
#
_entry.id   AF-A0AAD9NB58-F1
#
_cell.length_a   1.000
_cell.length_b   1.000
_cell.length_c   1.000
_cell.angle_alpha   90.00
_cell.angle_beta   90.00
_cell.angle_gamma   90.00
#
_symmetry.space_group_name_H-M   'P 1'
#
loop_
_entity.id
_entity.type
_entity.pdbx_description
1 polymer ?
#
loop_
_entity_poly.entity_id
_entity_poly.type
_entity_poly.pdbx_seq_one_letter_code
_entity_poly.pdbx_strand_id
1 'polypeptide(L)'
;MESALAQWEEKESSTPDEEWAALQQVVYNTGKTYIGKPDRKHQDWFDHNDQELQTLMSKSHQAYQIVLKTRSTRSTISACKDACRLLQKRTRELKSEWWKRQDLRQDLSQQTIYPHNTIGSSGDTLWLQR
;
A
#
# COMPACT_ATOMS: atom_id res chain seq x y z
N MET A 1 -15.90 10.85 -26.60
CA MET A 1 -15.87 9.73 -27.57
C MET A 1 -15.94 10.23 -29.01
N GLU A 2 -16.86 11.14 -29.34
CA GLU A 2 -17.04 11.60 -30.73
C GLU A 2 -15.87 12.44 -31.28
N SER A 3 -15.21 13.26 -30.46
CA SER A 3 -14.09 14.11 -30.92
C SER A 3 -12.82 13.34 -31.29
N ALA A 4 -12.64 12.09 -30.83
CA ALA A 4 -11.45 11.28 -31.16
C ALA A 4 -11.64 10.49 -32.47
N LEU A 5 -12.87 10.40 -32.96
CA LEU A 5 -13.23 9.72 -34.21
C LEU A 5 -13.15 10.67 -35.41
N ALA A 6 -13.16 11.99 -35.18
CA ALA A 6 -13.07 13.01 -36.22
C ALA A 6 -11.69 13.13 -36.89
N GLN A 7 -10.70 12.37 -36.41
CA GLN A 7 -9.31 12.41 -36.89
C GLN A 7 -8.94 11.21 -37.78
N TRP A 8 -9.95 10.43 -38.17
CA TRP A 8 -9.82 9.32 -39.11
C TRP A 8 -10.15 9.81 -40.52
N GLU A 9 -9.40 10.81 -40.98
CA GLU A 9 -9.35 11.11 -42.41
C GLU A 9 -8.48 10.03 -43.06
N GLU A 10 -9.09 9.30 -44.00
CA GLU A 10 -8.54 8.31 -44.93
C GLU A 10 -7.01 8.38 -45.08
N LYS A 11 -6.28 7.61 -44.26
CA LYS A 11 -4.84 7.46 -44.41
C LYS A 11 -4.58 6.27 -45.33
N GLU A 12 -4.53 6.56 -46.62
CA GLU A 12 -4.34 5.59 -47.69
C GLU A 12 -2.92 4.97 -47.59
N SER A 13 -2.88 3.64 -47.42
CA SER A 13 -1.70 2.76 -47.27
C SER A 13 -0.86 2.88 -45.99
N SER A 14 -1.45 2.66 -44.82
CA SER A 14 -0.67 2.29 -43.63
C SER A 14 -0.38 0.80 -43.63
N THR A 15 0.84 0.40 -43.26
CA THR A 15 1.18 -1.02 -43.08
C THR A 15 0.40 -1.59 -41.89
N PRO A 16 0.07 -2.90 -41.86
CA PRO A 16 -0.71 -3.50 -40.76
C PRO A 16 -0.12 -3.23 -39.37
N ASP A 17 1.21 -3.09 -39.27
CA ASP A 17 1.91 -2.76 -38.03
C ASP A 17 1.61 -1.33 -37.55
N GLU A 18 1.45 -0.38 -38.47
CA GLU A 18 1.10 1.00 -38.14
C GLU A 18 -0.36 1.13 -37.68
N GLU A 19 -1.26 0.37 -38.30
CA GLU A 19 -2.66 0.31 -37.89
C GLU A 19 -2.80 -0.31 -36.49
N TRP A 20 -2.06 -1.40 -36.24
CA TRP A 20 -2.03 -2.05 -34.93
C TRP A 20 -1.45 -1.13 -33.85
N ALA A 21 -0.37 -0.42 -34.15
CA ALA A 21 0.22 0.57 -33.23
C ALA A 21 -0.76 1.71 -32.92
N ALA A 22 -1.49 2.21 -33.92
CA ALA A 22 -2.52 3.23 -33.73
C ALA A 22 -3.66 2.73 -32.84
N LEU A 23 -4.13 1.51 -33.07
CA LEU A 23 -5.18 0.89 -32.25
C LEU A 23 -4.74 0.70 -30.79
N GLN A 24 -3.52 0.20 -30.55
CA GLN A 24 -2.95 0.08 -29.21
C GLN A 24 -2.89 1.44 -28.48
N GLN A 25 -2.47 2.50 -29.19
CA GLN A 25 -2.43 3.85 -28.63
C GLN A 25 -3.82 4.37 -28.25
N VAL A 26 -4.83 4.16 -29.10
CA VAL A 26 -6.22 4.57 -28.82
C VAL A 26 -6.76 3.83 -27.59
N VAL A 27 -6.56 2.50 -27.51
CA VAL A 27 -6.98 1.70 -26.36
C VAL A 27 -6.28 2.15 -25.09
N TYR A 28 -4.96 2.37 -25.14
CA TYR A 28 -4.19 2.83 -24.00
C TYR A 28 -4.64 4.22 -23.52
N ASN A 29 -4.80 5.18 -24.43
CA ASN A 29 -5.21 6.54 -24.10
C ASN A 29 -6.64 6.59 -23.56
N THR A 30 -7.54 5.77 -24.11
CA THR A 30 -8.92 5.65 -23.62
C THR A 30 -8.92 5.06 -22.22
N GLY A 31 -8.22 3.95 -21.99
CA GLY A 31 -8.07 3.36 -20.66
C GLY A 31 -7.47 4.33 -19.66
N LYS A 32 -6.40 5.03 -20.03
CA LYS A 32 -5.75 6.05 -19.21
C LYS A 32 -6.68 7.21 -18.84
N THR A 33 -7.56 7.63 -19.74
CA THR A 33 -8.46 8.77 -19.53
C THR A 33 -9.67 8.40 -18.68
N TYR A 34 -10.25 7.22 -18.91
CA TYR A 34 -11.49 6.78 -18.25
C TYR A 34 -11.25 5.99 -16.96
N ILE A 35 -10.26 5.08 -16.95
CA ILE A 35 -9.91 4.29 -15.76
C ILE A 35 -8.92 5.06 -14.87
N GLY A 36 -8.16 5.99 -15.45
CA GLY A 36 -7.05 6.65 -14.77
C GLY A 36 -5.83 5.74 -14.67
N LYS A 37 -4.72 6.25 -14.15
CA LYS A 37 -3.63 5.37 -13.71
C LYS A 37 -4.02 4.80 -12.35
N PRO A 38 -3.78 3.50 -12.08
CA PRO A 38 -3.95 2.95 -10.75
C PRO A 38 -3.06 3.75 -9.79
N ASP A 39 -3.69 4.51 -8.91
CA ASP A 39 -2.99 5.29 -7.91
C ASP A 39 -2.34 4.28 -6.95
N ARG A 40 -1.00 4.23 -6.94
CA ARG A 40 -0.26 3.33 -6.07
C ARG A 40 -0.36 3.87 -4.64
N LYS A 41 -1.47 3.59 -3.98
CA LYS A 41 -1.59 3.69 -2.52
C LYS A 41 -0.80 2.52 -1.94
N HIS A 42 0.50 2.69 -1.80
CA HIS A 42 1.29 1.80 -0.97
C HIS A 42 0.70 1.91 0.44
N GLN A 43 0.02 0.88 0.95
CA GLN A 43 -0.34 0.84 2.37
C GLN A 43 0.95 0.73 3.18
N ASP A 44 1.64 1.85 3.35
CA ASP A 44 2.83 1.88 4.18
C ASP A 44 2.41 1.91 5.66
N TRP A 45 3.23 1.34 6.51
CA TRP A 45 3.04 1.41 7.97
C TRP A 45 3.12 2.86 8.48
N PHE A 46 3.52 3.80 7.61
CA PHE A 46 3.64 5.24 7.84
C PHE A 46 2.49 6.10 7.29
N ASP A 47 1.55 5.52 6.52
CA ASP A 47 0.47 6.27 5.86
C ASP A 47 -0.61 6.77 6.83
N HIS A 48 -0.69 6.20 8.03
CA HIS A 48 -1.56 6.74 9.06
C HIS A 48 -0.96 8.05 9.58
N ASN A 49 -1.69 9.16 9.39
CA ASN A 49 -1.38 10.45 9.99
C ASN A 49 -1.61 10.37 11.51
N ASP A 50 -0.69 9.69 12.20
CA ASP A 50 -0.71 9.52 13.63
C ASP A 50 -0.35 10.87 14.29
N GLN A 51 -1.36 11.49 14.89
CA GLN A 51 -1.23 12.78 15.58
C GLN A 51 -0.22 12.70 16.74
N GLU A 52 -0.10 11.53 17.39
CA GLU A 52 0.88 11.31 18.44
C GLU A 52 2.29 11.31 17.86
N LEU A 53 2.50 10.65 16.71
CA LEU A 53 3.77 10.63 16.02
C LEU A 53 4.20 12.04 15.58
N GLN A 54 3.29 12.83 15.01
CA GLN A 54 3.55 14.23 14.64
C GLN A 54 3.91 15.10 15.85
N THR A 55 3.21 14.87 16.97
CA THR A 55 3.51 15.56 18.24
C THR A 55 4.90 15.19 18.74
N LEU A 56 5.30 13.92 18.68
CA LEU A 56 6.62 13.45 19.09
C LEU A 56 7.73 13.97 18.17
N MET A 57 7.50 14.04 16.86
CA MET A 57 8.42 14.66 15.91
C MET A 57 8.64 16.14 16.26
N SER A 58 7.56 16.87 16.54
CA SER A 58 7.63 18.27 16.95
C SER A 58 8.41 18.45 18.25
N LYS A 59 8.15 17.61 19.27
CA LYS A 59 8.89 17.63 20.55
C LYS A 59 10.37 17.29 20.37
N SER A 60 10.68 16.27 19.57
CA SER A 60 12.06 15.88 19.26
C SER A 60 12.80 17.01 18.53
N HIS A 61 12.14 17.65 17.57
CA HIS A 61 12.70 18.78 16.85
C HIS A 61 12.98 19.96 17.78
N GLN A 62 12.01 20.33 18.63
CA GLN A 62 12.18 21.40 19.62
C GLN A 62 13.33 21.12 20.59
N ALA A 63 13.42 19.90 21.13
CA ALA A 63 14.51 19.52 22.03
C ALA A 63 15.88 19.61 21.34
N TYR A 64 15.95 19.19 20.08
CA TYR A 64 17.17 19.33 19.28
C TYR A 64 17.54 20.81 19.04
N GLN A 65 16.55 21.66 18.70
CA GLN A 65 16.76 23.10 18.55
C GLN A 65 17.26 23.77 19.84
N ILE A 66 16.79 23.34 21.01
CA ILE A 66 17.28 23.83 22.31
C ILE A 66 18.76 23.47 22.49
N VAL A 67 19.15 22.23 22.18
CA VAL A 67 20.54 21.78 22.26
C VAL A 67 21.46 22.57 21.32
N LEU A 68 20.96 22.98 20.15
CA LEU A 68 21.71 23.80 19.19
C LEU A 68 21.83 25.27 19.60
N LYS A 69 20.75 25.86 20.13
CA LYS A 69 20.67 27.30 20.44
C LYS A 69 21.30 27.66 21.79
N THR A 70 21.31 26.72 22.74
CA THR A 70 21.81 26.95 24.09
C THR A 70 23.10 26.17 24.33
N ARG A 71 23.81 26.46 25.42
CA ARG A 71 24.95 25.63 25.83
C ARG A 71 24.46 24.22 26.09
N SER A 72 25.02 23.26 25.37
CA SER A 72 24.70 21.85 25.53
C SER A 72 25.04 21.40 26.96
N THR A 73 24.01 21.12 27.76
CA THR A 73 24.15 20.60 29.13
C THR A 73 23.75 19.13 29.14
N ARG A 74 24.21 18.39 30.15
CA ARG A 74 23.85 16.97 30.29
C ARG A 74 22.33 16.77 30.32
N SER A 75 21.58 17.71 30.91
CA SER A 75 20.12 17.71 30.98
C SER A 75 19.45 17.97 29.62
N THR A 76 19.91 18.97 28.85
CA THR A 76 19.32 19.25 27.53
C THR A 76 19.61 18.14 26.52
N ILE A 77 20.81 17.54 26.59
CA ILE A 77 21.16 16.38 25.80
C ILE A 77 20.30 15.16 26.18
N SER A 78 20.10 14.88 27.48
CA SER A 78 19.26 13.75 27.90
C SER A 78 17.80 13.94 27.46
N ALA A 79 17.24 15.14 27.63
CA ALA A 79 15.88 15.45 27.19
C ALA A 79 15.71 15.25 25.67
N CYS A 80 16.69 15.68 24.86
CA CYS A 80 16.69 15.43 23.42
C CYS A 80 16.76 13.94 23.09
N LYS A 81 17.63 13.19 23.77
CA LYS A 81 17.75 11.73 23.58
C LYS A 81 16.45 11.01 23.96
N ASP A 82 15.80 11.43 25.03
CA ASP A 82 14.55 10.82 25.48
C ASP A 82 13.40 11.14 24.52
N ALA A 83 13.31 12.37 23.99
CA ALA A 83 12.36 12.71 22.94
C ALA A 83 12.57 11.88 21.66
N CYS A 84 13.82 11.69 21.24
CA CYS A 84 14.15 10.82 20.10
C CYS A 84 13.79 9.35 20.37
N ARG A 85 14.04 8.85 21.58
CA ARG A 85 13.69 7.48 22.00
C ARG A 85 12.18 7.24 21.94
N LEU A 86 11.38 8.20 22.41
CA LEU A 86 9.93 8.12 22.36
C LEU A 86 9.41 8.08 20.92
N LEU A 87 9.93 8.96 20.06
CA LEU A 87 9.60 8.96 18.63
C LEU A 87 9.92 7.59 18.00
N GLN A 88 11.15 7.09 18.19
CA GLN A 88 11.55 5.78 17.65
C GLN A 88 10.70 4.63 18.18
N LYS A 89 10.30 4.68 19.47
CA LYS A 89 9.41 3.68 20.06
C LYS A 89 8.07 3.65 19.33
N ARG A 90 7.41 4.80 19.16
CA ARG A 90 6.12 4.87 18.44
C ARG A 90 6.23 4.42 16.98
N THR A 91 7.28 4.83 16.29
CA THR A 91 7.56 4.36 14.92
C THR A 91 7.67 2.83 14.84
N ARG A 92 8.34 2.19 15.81
CA ARG A 92 8.46 0.72 15.87
C ARG A 92 7.14 0.04 16.20
N GLU A 93 6.33 0.62 17.08
CA GLU A 93 4.99 0.11 17.39
C GLU A 93 4.09 0.14 16.15
N LEU A 94 4.02 1.25 15.43
CA LEU A 94 3.26 1.37 14.18
C LEU A 94 3.67 0.32 13.14
N LYS A 95 4.99 0.11 12.98
CA LYS A 95 5.52 -0.95 12.12
C LYS A 95 5.11 -2.34 12.60
N SER A 96 5.18 -2.60 13.90
CA SER A 96 4.83 -3.90 14.48
C SER A 96 3.33 -4.20 14.31
N GLU A 97 2.47 -3.22 14.56
CA GLU A 97 1.03 -3.34 14.33
C GLU A 97 0.69 -3.54 12.85
N TRP A 98 1.44 -2.92 11.94
CA TRP A 98 1.30 -3.20 10.52
C TRP A 98 1.67 -4.64 10.17
N TRP A 99 2.77 -5.18 10.70
CA TRP A 99 3.14 -6.59 10.48
C TRP A 99 2.09 -7.56 11.00
N LYS A 100 1.55 -7.33 12.21
CA LYS A 100 0.42 -8.13 12.74
C LYS A 100 -0.80 -8.09 11.82
N ARG A 101 -1.13 -6.92 11.27
CA ARG A 101 -2.25 -6.77 10.32
C ARG A 101 -2.00 -7.50 8.99
N GLN A 102 -0.76 -7.50 8.51
CA GLN A 102 -0.40 -8.24 7.29
C GLN A 102 -0.42 -9.75 7.52
N ASP A 103 0.09 -10.22 8.66
CA ASP A 103 0.09 -11.63 9.07
C ASP A 103 -1.35 -12.17 9.13
N LEU A 104 -2.25 -11.44 9.83
CA LEU A 104 -3.68 -11.75 9.87
C LEU A 104 -4.33 -11.79 8.48
N ARG A 105 -3.94 -10.88 7.58
CA ARG A 105 -4.45 -10.86 6.20
C ARG A 105 -4.00 -12.09 5.43
N GLN A 106 -2.76 -12.52 5.64
CA GLN A 106 -2.21 -13.72 5.03
C GLN A 106 -2.92 -14.97 5.56
N ASP A 107 -3.13 -15.09 6.87
CA ASP A 107 -3.84 -16.22 7.48
C ASP A 107 -5.29 -16.35 6.96
N LEU A 108 -6.02 -15.23 6.86
CA LEU A 108 -7.36 -15.21 6.28
C LEU A 108 -7.36 -15.61 4.80
N SER A 109 -6.32 -15.25 4.04
CA SER A 109 -6.18 -15.69 2.65
C SER A 109 -5.89 -17.19 2.50
N GLN A 110 -5.21 -17.80 3.47
CA GLN A 110 -4.94 -19.25 3.47
C GLN A 110 -6.20 -20.05 3.85
N GLN A 111 -7.04 -19.53 4.74
CA GLN A 111 -8.30 -20.19 5.13
C GLN A 111 -9.34 -20.23 4.01
N THR A 112 -9.35 -19.25 3.11
CA THR A 112 -10.30 -19.22 1.99
C THR A 112 -9.88 -20.11 0.81
N ILE A 113 -8.58 -20.40 0.67
CA ILE A 113 -8.02 -21.21 -0.43
C ILE A 113 -8.04 -22.71 -0.10
N TYR A 114 -8.00 -23.09 1.18
CA TYR A 114 -8.13 -24.48 1.62
C TYR A 114 -9.38 -24.66 2.50
N PRO A 115 -10.56 -25.00 1.95
CA PRO A 115 -11.65 -25.46 2.78
C PRO A 115 -11.21 -26.79 3.42
N HIS A 116 -11.08 -26.79 4.74
CA HIS A 116 -10.98 -28.01 5.52
C HIS A 116 -12.20 -28.88 5.16
N ASN A 117 -11.94 -29.98 4.46
CA ASN A 117 -12.93 -31.00 4.14
C ASN A 117 -13.35 -31.68 5.45
N THR A 118 -14.28 -31.07 6.17
CA THR A 118 -14.96 -31.71 7.30
C THR A 118 -16.08 -32.59 6.76
N ILE A 119 -15.72 -33.67 6.07
CA ILE A 119 -16.60 -34.84 5.96
C ILE A 119 -15.94 -35.93 6.78
N GLY A 120 -16.41 -36.08 8.01
CA GLY A 120 -15.90 -37.11 8.89
C GLY A 120 -16.40 -37.00 10.32
N SER A 121 -17.71 -36.86 10.51
CA SER A 121 -18.36 -37.49 11.67
C SER A 121 -19.88 -37.43 11.54
N SER A 122 -20.45 -38.39 10.82
CA SER A 122 -21.68 -39.13 11.14
C SER A 122 -22.52 -39.38 9.89
N GLY A 123 -22.73 -40.66 9.57
CA GLY A 123 -23.74 -41.11 8.61
C GLY A 123 -23.18 -41.82 7.39
N ASP A 124 -22.99 -43.12 7.52
CA ASP A 124 -23.41 -44.15 6.57
C ASP A 124 -23.67 -43.74 5.12
N THR A 125 -22.92 -44.32 4.19
CA THR A 125 -23.53 -45.10 3.09
C THR A 125 -22.51 -45.99 2.40
N LEU A 126 -22.54 -47.25 2.81
CA LEU A 126 -22.48 -48.45 1.99
C LEU A 126 -22.22 -48.23 0.48
N TRP A 127 -20.98 -48.37 0.04
CA TRP A 127 -20.66 -48.77 -1.32
C TRP A 127 -19.37 -49.59 -1.38
N LEU A 128 -19.42 -50.84 -0.93
CA LEU A 128 -18.52 -51.89 -1.40
C LEU A 128 -19.24 -53.23 -1.42
N GLN A 129 -19.91 -53.52 -2.54
CA GLN A 129 -20.25 -54.87 -2.94
C GLN A 129 -20.05 -55.03 -4.45
N ARG A 130 -18.89 -55.59 -4.82
CA ARG A 130 -18.70 -56.40 -6.02
C ARG A 130 -17.59 -57.41 -5.78
#